data_AF-A0AA41YXU6-F1
#
_entry.id   AF-A0AA41YXU6-F1
#
_cell.length_a   1.000
_cell.length_b   1.000
_cell.length_c   1.000
_cell.angle_alpha   90.00
_cell.angle_beta   90.00
_cell.angle_gamma   90.00
#
_symmetry.space_group_name_H-M   'P 1'
#
loop_
_entity.id
_entity.type
_entity.pdbx_description
1 polymer ?
#
loop_
_entity_poly.entity_id
_entity_poly.type
_entity_poly.pdbx_seq_one_letter_code
_entity_poly.pdbx_strand_id
1 'polypeptide(L)' 'MKRFHAENSSVYGVRKVWRQFRREHVNVARGTLARLMRRMRLAGAIRGTPIKTTMSDKGATCRLDHVNRKFHAPSPNML' A
#
# COMPACT_ATOMS: atom_id res chain seq x y z
N MET A 1 -5.09 15.17 9.02
CA MET A 1 -4.05 14.45 8.24
C MET A 1 -2.84 15.31 7.96
N LYS A 2 -2.96 16.41 7.21
CA LYS A 2 -1.83 17.33 6.94
C LYS A 2 -1.15 17.85 8.23
N ARG A 3 -1.94 18.20 9.25
CA ARG A 3 -1.45 18.64 10.57
C ARG A 3 -0.54 17.61 11.25
N PHE A 4 -1.07 16.43 11.59
CA PHE A 4 -0.26 15.32 12.13
C PHE A 4 0.97 14.94 11.30
N HIS A 5 0.86 15.04 9.96
CA HIS A 5 1.99 14.73 9.08
C HIS A 5 3.09 15.80 9.17
N ALA A 6 2.71 17.08 9.15
CA ALA A 6 3.65 18.21 9.26
C ALA A 6 4.26 18.33 10.66
N GLU A 7 3.45 18.16 11.71
CA GLU A 7 3.90 18.18 13.12
C GLU A 7 4.90 17.07 13.45
N ASN A 8 4.87 15.96 12.71
CA ASN A 8 5.78 14.82 12.89
C ASN A 8 6.83 14.75 11.77
N SER A 9 7.24 15.89 11.22
CA SER A 9 8.31 16.03 10.22
C SER A 9 8.16 15.10 9.01
N SER A 10 6.93 14.86 8.56
CA SER A 10 6.58 13.96 7.46
C SER A 10 6.98 12.48 7.67
N VAL A 11 7.42 12.10 8.87
CA VAL A 11 7.79 10.72 9.22
C VAL A 11 6.53 9.84 9.36
N TYR A 12 5.41 10.45 9.73
CA TYR A 12 4.18 9.71 10.03
C TYR A 12 3.45 9.30 8.75
N GLY A 13 3.52 8.00 8.46
CA GLY A 13 2.68 7.33 7.47
C GLY A 13 1.35 6.85 8.04
N VAL A 14 0.53 6.22 7.21
CA VAL A 14 -0.83 5.73 7.54
C VAL A 14 -0.89 5.01 8.89
N ARG A 15 0.06 4.13 9.17
CA ARG A 15 0.07 3.31 10.39
C ARG A 15 0.27 4.14 11.67
N LYS A 16 1.13 5.17 11.62
CA LYS A 16 1.43 6.01 12.78
C LYS A 16 0.29 7.02 13.00
N VAL A 17 -0.20 7.63 11.92
CA VAL A 17 -1.36 8.53 12.02
C VAL A 17 -2.60 7.78 12.51
N TRP A 18 -2.87 6.57 12.02
CA TRP A 18 -3.98 5.77 12.53
C TRP A 18 -3.89 5.50 14.05
N ARG A 19 -2.68 5.23 14.55
CA ARG A 19 -2.45 5.08 16.00
C ARG A 19 -2.69 6.39 16.76
N GLN A 20 -2.31 7.53 16.18
CA GLN A 20 -2.54 8.84 16.78
C GLN A 20 -4.05 9.15 16.89
N PHE A 21 -4.82 8.91 15.83
CA PHE A 21 -6.28 9.05 15.85
C PHE A 21 -6.92 8.17 16.93
N ARG A 22 -6.41 6.95 17.12
CA ARG A 22 -6.91 6.04 18.16
C ARG A 22 -6.58 6.53 19.58
N ARG A 23 -5.45 7.23 19.78
CA ARG A 23 -5.09 7.87 21.05
C ARG A 23 -5.95 9.08 21.37
N GLU A 24 -6.41 9.78 20.34
CA GLU A 24 -7.34 10.91 20.45
C GLU A 24 -8.82 10.46 20.47
N HIS A 25 -9.07 9.16 20.63
CA HIS A 25 -10.42 8.57 20.66
C HIS A 25 -11.25 8.77 19.39
N VAL A 26 -10.63 9.14 18.27
CA VAL A 26 -11.31 9.30 16.99
C VAL A 26 -11.26 7.97 16.22
N ASN A 27 -12.40 7.30 16.11
CA ASN A 27 -12.48 6.00 15.45
C ASN A 27 -12.59 6.16 13.92
N VAL A 28 -11.47 5.96 13.22
CA VAL A 28 -11.43 5.96 11.75
C VAL A 28 -10.82 4.67 11.25
N ALA A 29 -11.48 4.06 10.25
CA ALA A 29 -10.95 2.90 9.57
C ALA A 29 -9.60 3.22 8.92
N ARG A 30 -8.61 2.33 9.11
CA ARG A 30 -7.26 2.49 8.56
C ARG A 30 -7.26 2.68 7.03
N GLY A 31 -8.18 2.03 6.32
CA GLY A 31 -8.34 2.17 4.88
C GLY A 31 -8.77 3.58 4.46
N THR A 32 -9.62 4.24 5.24
CA THR A 32 -10.04 5.63 5.01
C THR A 32 -8.85 6.58 5.13
N LEU A 33 -8.03 6.40 6.17
CA LEU A 33 -6.81 7.17 6.35
C LEU A 33 -5.81 6.95 5.21
N ALA A 34 -5.65 5.70 4.75
CA ALA A 34 -4.79 5.36 3.63
C ALA A 34 -5.23 6.05 2.33
N ARG A 35 -6.53 6.01 2.01
CA ARG A 35 -7.09 6.68 0.82
C ARG A 35 -6.93 8.19 0.92
N LEU A 36 -7.16 8.77 2.09
CA LEU A 36 -7.03 10.21 2.31
C LEU A 36 -5.57 10.68 2.15
N MET A 37 -4.61 9.96 2.75
CA MET A 37 -3.18 10.24 2.57
C MET A 37 -2.75 10.11 1.11
N ARG A 38 -3.23 9.07 0.39
CA ARG A 38 -2.95 8.89 -1.04
C ARG A 38 -3.52 10.03 -1.89
N ARG A 39 -4.77 10.46 -1.65
CA ARG A 39 -5.38 11.61 -2.34
C ARG A 39 -4.60 12.91 -2.11
N MET A 40 -4.02 13.07 -0.92
CA MET A 40 -3.20 14.23 -0.56
C MET A 40 -1.72 14.09 -0.96
N ARG A 41 -1.33 12.99 -1.62
CA ARG A 41 0.06 12.65 -1.96
C ARG A 41 1.01 12.67 -0.76
N LEU A 42 0.50 12.34 0.43
CA LEU A 42 1.29 12.24 1.65
C LEU A 42 1.75 10.80 1.84
N ALA A 43 3.03 10.61 2.05
CA ALA A 43 3.63 9.33 2.39
C ALA A 43 4.50 9.50 3.63
N GLY A 44 4.44 8.54 4.55
CA GLY A 44 5.37 8.53 5.68
C GLY A 44 6.76 8.08 5.24
N ALA A 45 7.79 8.57 5.92
CA ALA A 45 9.15 8.07 5.75
C ALA A 45 9.22 6.57 6.08
N ILE A 46 9.77 5.78 5.16
CA ILE A 46 10.12 4.38 5.35
C ILE A 46 11.64 4.32 5.48
N ARG A 47 12.14 3.64 6.51
CA ARG A 47 13.58 3.44 6.68
C ARG A 47 14.03 2.29 5.77
N GLY A 48 15.01 2.57 4.92
CA GLY A 48 15.60 1.61 3.99
C GLY A 48 15.04 1.71 2.58
N THR A 49 15.90 1.44 1.60
CA THR A 49 15.51 1.27 0.21
C THR A 49 14.72 -0.03 0.06
N PRO A 50 13.57 -0.05 -0.65
CA PRO A 50 12.91 -1.31 -0.96
C PRO A 50 13.82 -2.15 -1.87
N ILE A 51 14.48 -3.16 -1.31
CA ILE A 51 15.30 -4.11 -2.06
C ILE A 51 14.35 -5.10 -2.73
N LYS A 52 14.28 -5.07 -4.06
CA LYS A 52 13.65 -6.11 -4.86
C LYS A 52 14.73 -7.08 -5.31
N THR A 53 14.88 -8.20 -4.61
CA THR A 53 15.89 -9.23 -4.91
C THR A 53 15.63 -9.95 -6.22
N THR A 54 14.37 -10.02 -6.66
CA THR A 54 13.96 -10.74 -7.86
C THR A 54 13.10 -9.84 -8.72
N MET A 55 13.59 -9.56 -9.93
CA MET A 55 12.81 -8.94 -10.99
C MET A 55 12.47 -10.02 -11.99
N SER A 56 11.18 -10.19 -12.32
CA SER A 56 10.75 -11.14 -13.35
C SER A 56 11.36 -10.72 -14.68
N ASP A 57 12.13 -11.62 -15.28
CA ASP A 57 12.58 -11.49 -16.64
C ASP A 57 11.41 -11.81 -17.58
N LYS A 58 11.00 -10.81 -18.38
CA LYS A 58 9.92 -10.96 -19.35
C LYS A 58 10.40 -11.60 -20.67
N GLY A 59 11.71 -11.69 -20.88
CA GLY A 59 12.33 -12.29 -22.06
C GLY A 59 12.72 -13.76 -21.87
N ALA A 60 12.70 -14.27 -20.64
CA ALA A 60 12.97 -15.68 -20.37
C ALA A 60 11.91 -16.57 -21.03
N THR A 61 12.36 -17.63 -21.69
CA THR A 61 11.48 -18.63 -22.31
C THR A 61 10.60 -19.24 -21.23
N CYS A 62 9.28 -19.03 -21.34
CA CYS A 62 8.31 -19.70 -20.48
C CYS A 62 8.46 -21.22 -20.66
N ARG A 63 8.28 -21.97 -19.56
CA ARG A 63 8.34 -23.44 -19.61
C ARG A 63 7.29 -23.96 -20.61
N LEU A 64 7.61 -25.06 -21.30
CA LEU A 64 6.75 -25.65 -22.34
C LEU A 64 5.36 -26.06 -21.81
N ASP A 65 5.24 -26.32 -20.52
CA ASP A 65 4.01 -26.67 -19.80
C ASP A 65 3.26 -25.45 -19.25
N HIS A 66 3.69 -24.22 -19.55
CA HIS A 66 2.98 -23.01 -19.15
C HIS A 66 1.64 -22.92 -19.86
N VAL A 67 0.60 -23.41 -19.20
CA VAL A 67 -0.77 -23.32 -19.70
C VAL A 67 -1.19 -21.86 -19.62
N ASN A 68 -1.27 -21.19 -20.78
CA ASN A 68 -1.73 -19.81 -20.92
C ASN A 68 -3.24 -19.66 -20.64
N ARG A 69 -3.70 -20.12 -19.47
CA ARG A 69 -5.09 -20.00 -19.05
C ARG A 69 -5.38 -18.54 -18.74
N LYS A 70 -6.27 -17.95 -19.53
CA LYS A 70 -6.86 -16.65 -19.22
C LYS A 70 -7.82 -16.83 -18.05
N PHE A 71 -7.30 -16.65 -16.82
CA PHE A 71 -8.16 -16.63 -15.64
C PHE A 71 -8.92 -15.30 -15.61
N HIS A 72 -10.11 -15.30 -16.20
CA HIS A 72 -11.03 -14.18 -16.15
C HIS A 72 -12.18 -14.51 -15.21
N ALA A 73 -12.18 -13.89 -14.03
CA ALA A 73 -13.35 -13.91 -13.15
C ALA A 73 -14.33 -12.80 -13.62
N PRO A 74 -15.63 -13.07 -13.76
CA PRO A 74 -16.62 -12.04 -14.11
C PRO A 74 -16.81 -11.02 -12.97
N SER A 75 -16.52 -11.40 -11.73
CA SER A 75 -16.59 -10.52 -10.55
C SER A 75 -15.61 -10.97 -9.45
N PRO A 76 -15.29 -10.09 -8.48
CA PRO A 76 -14.47 -10.47 -7.32
C PRO A 76 -15.11 -11.63 -6.53
N ASN A 77 -14.31 -12.55 -6.00
CA ASN A 77 -14.72 -13.72 -5.20
C ASN A 77 -15.58 -14.78 -5.93
N MET A 78 -15.38 -14.96 -7.24
CA MET A 78 -15.87 -16.12 -7.98
C MET A 78 -14.65 -16.87 -8.54
N LEU A 79 -14.40 -18.08 -8.03
CA LEU A 79 -13.31 -18.99 -8.44
C LEU A 79 -13.92 -20.34 -8.81
#